data_AF-A0A0C9YFM5-F1
#
_entry.id   AF-A0A0C9YFM5-F1
#
_cell.length_a   1.000
_cell.length_b   1.000
_cell.length_c   1.000
_cell.angle_alpha   90.00
_cell.angle_beta   90.00
_cell.angle_gamma   90.00
#
_symmetry.space_group_name_H-M   'P 1'
#
loop_
_entity.id
_entity.type
_entity.pdbx_description
1 polymer ?
#
loop_
_entity_poly.entity_id
_entity_poly.type
_entity_poly.pdbx_seq_one_letter_code
_entity_poly.pdbx_strand_id
1 'polypeptide(L)'
;SLMELGFLWHIGHGGDPCPPNWRSSQFQMTIVHTDRIFSHEVSVCNCPGSDSSDWHLDLLRQRLFPASISKPKTAFTFDVLDHFLIDAPECKTSAMSFYQKLKRFTNN
;
A
#
# COMPACT_ATOMS: atom_id res chain seq x y z
N SER A 1 7.34 6.08 13.24
CA SER A 1 7.08 5.49 11.91
C SER A 1 8.17 5.94 10.93
N LEU A 2 8.52 5.18 9.88
CA LEU A 2 9.45 5.67 8.82
C LEU A 2 8.96 6.98 8.18
N MET A 3 7.64 7.15 8.09
CA MET A 3 7.00 8.41 7.69
C MET A 3 7.39 9.59 8.59
N GLU A 4 7.51 9.40 9.91
CA GLU A 4 7.92 10.48 10.85
C GLU A 4 9.38 10.90 10.66
N LEU A 5 10.18 10.04 10.01
CA LEU A 5 11.56 10.33 9.61
C LEU A 5 11.63 11.00 8.22
N GLY A 6 10.49 11.34 7.63
CA GLY A 6 10.41 11.99 6.31
C GLY A 6 10.66 11.04 5.14
N PHE A 7 10.58 9.72 5.36
CA PHE A 7 10.71 8.76 4.27
C PHE A 7 9.54 8.91 3.30
N LEU A 8 9.86 9.20 2.04
CA LEU A 8 8.92 9.26 0.92
C LEU A 8 9.11 8.02 0.08
N TRP A 9 8.04 7.25 -0.10
CA TRP A 9 8.13 6.02 -0.87
C TRP A 9 7.79 6.26 -2.33
N HIS A 10 8.74 6.04 -3.23
CA HIS A 10 8.58 6.26 -4.66
C HIS A 10 8.03 5.00 -5.36
N ILE A 11 7.01 5.21 -6.18
CA ILE A 11 6.41 4.19 -7.04
C ILE A 11 6.71 4.56 -8.50
N GLY A 12 7.24 3.59 -9.24
CA GLY A 12 7.88 3.81 -10.53
C GLY A 12 9.39 4.02 -10.37
N HIS A 13 10.12 4.05 -11.51
CA HIS A 13 11.58 4.20 -11.55
C HIS A 13 12.36 3.23 -10.64
N GLY A 14 11.84 2.02 -10.40
CA GLY A 14 12.51 1.05 -9.52
C GLY A 14 12.59 1.48 -8.04
N GLY A 15 11.85 2.52 -7.62
CA GLY A 15 11.91 3.08 -6.27
C GLY A 15 12.76 4.34 -6.15
N ASP A 16 13.37 4.81 -7.25
CA ASP A 16 14.11 6.08 -7.28
C ASP A 16 13.19 7.29 -7.48
N PRO A 17 13.59 8.48 -7.00
CA PRO A 17 12.86 9.71 -7.28
C PRO A 17 12.88 10.06 -8.78
N CYS A 18 11.79 10.69 -9.25
CA CYS A 18 11.74 11.23 -10.61
C CYS A 18 12.87 12.25 -10.86
N PRO A 19 13.43 12.33 -12.08
CA PRO A 19 14.45 13.30 -12.43
C PRO A 19 14.01 14.75 -12.17
N PRO A 20 14.97 15.69 -11.99
CA PRO A 20 14.65 17.11 -11.86
C PRO A 20 13.80 17.58 -13.04
N ASN A 21 12.71 18.32 -12.76
CA ASN A 21 11.72 18.87 -13.71
C ASN A 21 10.63 17.90 -14.19
N TRP A 22 10.63 16.65 -13.73
CA TRP A 22 9.57 15.69 -14.06
C TRP A 22 8.50 15.67 -12.97
N ARG A 23 7.25 15.42 -13.36
CA ARG A 23 6.10 15.48 -12.44
C ARG A 23 5.92 14.14 -11.71
N SER A 24 5.67 14.23 -10.42
CA SER A 24 5.13 13.13 -9.61
C SER A 24 3.90 13.59 -8.84
N SER A 25 3.06 12.65 -8.46
CA SER A 25 1.87 12.90 -7.64
C SER A 25 2.10 12.29 -6.27
N GLN A 26 2.04 13.11 -5.22
CA GLN A 26 2.20 12.66 -3.84
C GLN A 26 0.84 12.47 -3.16
N PHE A 27 0.69 11.40 -2.40
CA PHE A 27 -0.48 11.17 -1.55
C PHE A 27 -0.15 10.20 -0.42
N GLN A 28 -0.96 10.26 0.64
CA GLN A 28 -0.89 9.31 1.73
C GLN A 28 -1.59 8.00 1.35
N MET A 29 -0.89 6.88 1.52
CA MET A 29 -1.39 5.52 1.36
C MET A 29 -1.46 4.81 2.71
N THR A 30 -2.56 4.12 2.98
CA THR A 30 -2.71 3.22 4.13
C THR A 30 -2.24 1.82 3.74
N ILE A 31 -1.27 1.28 4.48
CA ILE A 31 -0.78 -0.09 4.33
C ILE A 31 -1.36 -0.94 5.45
N VAL A 32 -1.98 -2.06 5.07
CA VAL A 32 -2.54 -3.04 5.99
C VAL A 32 -1.60 -4.24 6.05
N HIS A 33 -0.99 -4.45 7.20
CA HIS A 33 -0.16 -5.61 7.55
C HIS A 33 -0.87 -6.49 8.58
N THR A 34 -0.40 -7.73 8.79
CA THR A 34 -0.98 -8.71 9.73
C THR A 34 -1.02 -8.21 11.17
N ASP A 35 -0.08 -7.34 11.54
CA ASP A 35 0.09 -6.88 12.93
C ASP A 35 -0.38 -5.44 13.12
N ARG A 36 -0.32 -4.63 12.05
CA ARG A 36 -0.52 -3.19 12.14
C ARG A 36 -1.06 -2.58 10.85
N ILE A 37 -1.84 -1.52 11.01
CA ILE A 37 -2.26 -0.62 9.94
C ILE A 37 -1.44 0.65 10.10
N PHE A 38 -0.75 1.08 9.05
CA PHE A 38 0.06 2.30 9.09
C PHE A 38 -0.09 3.09 7.81
N SER A 39 0.18 4.39 7.89
CA SER A 39 0.13 5.29 6.74
C SER A 39 1.54 5.66 6.29
N HIS A 40 1.69 5.86 4.98
CA HIS A 40 2.95 6.26 4.36
C HIS A 40 2.71 7.34 3.31
N GLU A 41 3.62 8.31 3.21
CA GLU A 41 3.67 9.23 2.06
C GLU A 41 4.24 8.50 0.86
N VAL A 42 3.53 8.59 -0.27
CA VAL A 42 3.86 7.89 -1.50
C VAL A 42 3.95 8.89 -2.64
N SER A 43 4.96 8.77 -3.49
CA SER A 43 5.13 9.55 -4.71
C SER A 43 5.03 8.65 -5.93
N VAL A 44 3.97 8.80 -6.71
CA VAL A 44 3.79 8.08 -7.96
C VAL A 44 4.36 8.89 -9.11
N CYS A 45 5.21 8.24 -9.90
CA CYS A 45 5.79 8.79 -11.11
C CYS A 45 4.71 9.13 -12.16
N ASN A 46 4.84 10.29 -12.82
CA ASN A 46 4.02 10.68 -13.97
C ASN A 46 4.91 11.15 -15.14
N CYS A 47 6.00 10.41 -15.35
CA CYS A 47 7.05 10.73 -16.31
C CYS A 47 6.66 10.32 -17.74
N PRO A 48 6.84 11.17 -18.77
CA PRO A 48 6.69 10.76 -20.17
C PRO A 48 7.50 9.51 -20.53
N GLY A 49 6.83 8.47 -21.02
CA GLY A 49 7.44 7.18 -21.35
C GLY A 49 7.45 6.17 -20.19
N SER A 50 7.07 6.57 -18.98
CA SER A 50 6.58 5.62 -17.98
C SER A 50 5.11 5.36 -18.25
N ASP A 51 4.70 4.10 -18.33
CA ASP A 51 3.29 3.75 -18.35
C ASP A 51 2.69 4.09 -16.98
N SER A 52 2.22 5.32 -16.82
CA SER A 52 1.59 5.80 -15.58
C SER A 52 0.38 4.96 -15.15
N SER A 53 -0.15 4.12 -16.06
CA SER A 53 -1.17 3.10 -15.82
C SER A 53 -0.68 1.88 -15.02
N ASP A 54 0.63 1.64 -14.93
CA ASP A 54 1.22 0.41 -14.38
C ASP A 54 1.61 0.52 -12.90
N TRP A 55 1.24 1.61 -12.24
CA TRP A 55 1.52 1.81 -10.81
C TRP A 55 1.02 0.64 -9.95
N HIS A 56 -0.08 -0.01 -10.36
CA HIS A 56 -0.65 -1.17 -9.67
C HIS A 56 0.27 -2.40 -9.81
N LEU A 57 0.93 -2.56 -10.96
CA LEU A 57 1.97 -3.58 -11.16
C LEU A 57 3.21 -3.27 -10.32
N ASP A 58 3.59 -2.00 -10.18
CA ASP A 58 4.69 -1.61 -9.31
C ASP A 58 4.40 -1.91 -7.83
N LEU A 59 3.18 -1.68 -7.35
CA LEU A 59 2.78 -2.15 -6.02
C LEU A 59 2.89 -3.67 -5.90
N LEU A 60 2.41 -4.41 -6.89
CA LEU A 60 2.48 -5.88 -6.87
C LEU A 60 3.92 -6.39 -6.86
N ARG A 61 4.83 -5.74 -7.61
CA ARG A 61 6.28 -6.02 -7.57
C ARG A 61 6.87 -5.78 -6.18
N GLN A 62 6.34 -4.80 -5.46
CA GLN A 62 6.69 -4.50 -4.06
C GLN A 62 5.91 -5.35 -3.04
N ARG A 63 5.25 -6.43 -3.49
CA ARG A 63 4.43 -7.33 -2.66
C ARG A 63 3.30 -6.62 -1.92
N LEU A 64 2.66 -5.67 -2.59
CA LEU A 64 1.49 -4.96 -2.11
C LEU A 64 0.34 -5.06 -3.11
N PHE A 65 -0.82 -5.47 -2.62
CA PHE A 65 -2.04 -5.59 -3.38
C PHE A 65 -2.90 -4.34 -3.19
N PRO A 66 -3.17 -3.55 -4.24
CA PRO A 66 -3.99 -2.35 -4.10
C PRO A 66 -5.45 -2.68 -3.81
N ALA A 67 -6.09 -1.88 -2.96
CA ALA A 67 -7.54 -1.96 -2.73
C ALA A 67 -8.36 -1.47 -3.95
N SER A 68 -7.76 -0.68 -4.83
CA SER A 68 -8.39 -0.13 -6.04
C SER A 68 -7.35 0.14 -7.12
N ILE A 69 -7.63 -0.27 -8.36
CA ILE A 69 -6.78 -0.06 -9.55
C ILE A 69 -6.91 1.37 -10.11
N SER A 70 -7.95 2.11 -9.76
CA SER A 70 -8.12 3.48 -10.27
C SER A 70 -7.45 4.53 -9.37
N LYS A 71 -7.60 4.40 -8.05
CA LYS A 71 -7.08 5.34 -7.04
C LYS A 71 -6.80 4.62 -5.72
N PRO A 72 -5.60 4.05 -5.55
CA PRO A 72 -5.24 3.28 -4.36
C PRO A 72 -4.93 4.22 -3.20
N LYS A 73 -5.87 4.43 -2.29
CA LYS A 73 -5.53 5.03 -0.98
C LYS A 73 -5.15 4.00 0.06
N THR A 74 -5.31 2.72 -0.28
CA THR A 74 -5.07 1.59 0.59
C THR A 74 -4.43 0.46 -0.20
N ALA A 75 -3.43 -0.19 0.38
CA ALA A 75 -2.85 -1.42 -0.11
C ALA A 75 -2.70 -2.44 1.02
N PHE A 76 -2.77 -3.71 0.66
CA PHE A 76 -2.65 -4.85 1.56
C PHE A 76 -1.35 -5.58 1.28
N THR A 77 -0.64 -5.98 2.32
CA THR A 77 0.46 -6.95 2.17
C THR A 77 -0.09 -8.30 1.75
N PHE A 78 0.70 -9.13 1.04
CA PHE A 78 0.27 -10.50 0.75
C PHE A 78 0.07 -11.31 2.03
N ASP A 79 0.89 -11.09 3.05
CA ASP A 79 0.79 -11.79 4.34
C ASP A 79 -0.56 -11.56 5.02
N VAL A 80 -1.12 -10.34 4.97
CA VAL A 80 -2.45 -10.07 5.55
C VAL A 80 -3.57 -10.71 4.73
N LEU A 81 -3.39 -10.85 3.41
CA LEU A 81 -4.34 -11.56 2.55
C LEU A 81 -4.30 -13.06 2.84
N ASP A 82 -3.12 -13.64 3.01
CA ASP A 82 -2.94 -15.07 3.35
C ASP A 82 -3.56 -15.38 4.71
N HIS A 83 -3.35 -14.52 5.72
CA HIS A 83 -4.02 -14.64 7.01
C HIS A 83 -5.55 -14.57 6.89
N PHE A 84 -6.07 -13.62 6.10
CA PHE A 84 -7.51 -13.49 5.91
C PHE A 84 -8.11 -14.69 5.17
N LEU A 85 -7.40 -15.27 4.20
CA LEU A 85 -7.84 -16.45 3.46
C LEU A 85 -8.05 -17.69 4.36
N ILE A 86 -7.34 -17.76 5.50
CA ILE A 86 -7.50 -18.82 6.51
C ILE A 86 -8.57 -18.43 7.54
N ASP A 87 -8.51 -17.21 8.11
CA ASP A 87 -9.44 -16.74 9.16
C ASP A 87 -10.90 -16.66 8.66
N ALA A 88 -11.12 -16.34 7.39
CA ALA A 88 -12.45 -16.19 6.81
C ALA A 88 -13.26 -17.50 6.82
N PRO A 89 -12.77 -18.63 6.24
CA PRO A 89 -13.49 -19.90 6.29
C PRO A 89 -13.48 -20.56 7.67
N GLU A 90 -12.33 -20.59 8.36
CA GLU A 90 -12.20 -21.35 9.62
C GLU A 90 -13.00 -20.73 10.76
N CYS A 91 -12.89 -19.41 10.92
CA CYS A 91 -13.52 -18.68 12.02
C CYS A 91 -14.82 -17.98 11.60
N LYS A 92 -15.25 -18.13 10.33
CA LYS A 92 -16.39 -17.39 9.74
C LYS A 92 -16.22 -15.87 9.89
N THR A 93 -14.97 -15.40 9.80
CA THR A 93 -14.62 -14.00 10.03
C THR A 93 -14.95 -13.16 8.81
N SER A 94 -15.81 -12.14 8.98
CA SER A 94 -16.03 -11.16 7.91
C SER A 94 -14.78 -10.29 7.70
N ALA A 95 -14.58 -9.78 6.48
CA ALA A 95 -13.48 -8.84 6.19
C ALA A 95 -13.49 -7.62 7.12
N MET A 96 -14.67 -7.11 7.47
CA MET A 96 -14.81 -5.99 8.41
C MET A 96 -14.38 -6.37 9.82
N SER A 97 -14.79 -7.54 10.32
CA SER A 97 -14.38 -8.04 11.65
C SER A 97 -12.87 -8.23 11.72
N PHE A 98 -12.26 -8.80 10.67
CA PHE A 98 -10.82 -8.97 10.57
C PHE A 98 -10.08 -7.62 10.55
N TYR A 99 -10.56 -6.65 9.76
CA TYR A 99 -10.00 -5.30 9.74
C TYR A 99 -10.10 -4.60 11.11
N GLN A 100 -11.22 -4.76 11.83
CA GLN A 100 -11.37 -4.20 13.18
C GLN A 100 -10.41 -4.85 14.18
N LYS A 101 -10.14 -6.17 14.06
CA LYS A 101 -9.10 -6.87 14.84
C LYS A 101 -7.72 -6.23 14.61
N LEU A 102 -7.32 -6.02 13.36
CA LEU A 102 -6.06 -5.35 13.01
C LEU A 102 -5.99 -3.91 13.55
N LYS A 103 -7.10 -3.16 13.46
CA LYS A 103 -7.19 -1.80 14.01
C LYS A 103 -6.98 -1.77 15.53
N ARG A 104 -7.50 -2.76 16.26
CA ARG A 104 -7.28 -2.90 17.70
C ARG A 104 -5.82 -3.22 18.02
N PHE A 105 -5.17 -4.12 17.27
CA PHE A 105 -3.73 -4.37 17.43
C PHE A 105 -2.88 -3.13 17.17
N THR A 106 -3.29 -2.29 16.22
CA THR A 106 -2.56 -1.06 15.87
C THR A 106 -2.54 -0.02 16.97
N ASN A 107 -3.62 0.03 17.77
CA ASN A 107 -3.86 1.03 18.82
C ASN A 107 -3.57 0.51 20.23
N ASN A 108 -3.05 -0.71 20.35
CA ASN A 108 -2.45 -1.25 21.57
C ASN A 108 -0.93 -1.07 21.51
#